data_AF-A0A9D1RG56-F1
#
_entry.id   AF-A0A9D1RG56-F1
#
_cell.length_a   1.000
_cell.length_b   1.000
_cell.length_c   1.000
_cell.angle_alpha   90.00
_cell.angle_beta   90.00
_cell.angle_gamma   90.00
#
_symmetry.space_group_name_H-M   'P 1'
#
loop_
_entity.id
_entity.type
_entity.pdbx_description
1 polymer ?
#
loop_
_entity_poly.entity_id
_entity_poly.type
_entity_poly.pdbx_seq_one_letter_code
_entity_poly.pdbx_strand_id
1 'polypeptide(L)' 'MYNKTELESRSLDELKAIAKALGLSKISRLSIQEIVYKILDFQARKAAEEQSEKKTETPVRKARARIKP' A
#
# COMPACT_ATOMS: atom_id res chain seq x y z
N MET A 1 2.74 -9.09 4.34
CA MET A 1 1.75 -8.01 4.56
C MET A 1 1.21 -8.22 5.96
N TYR A 2 1.24 -7.21 6.83
CA TYR A 2 0.77 -7.36 8.22
C TYR A 2 -0.75 -7.23 8.27
N ASN A 3 -1.41 -8.06 9.08
CA ASN A 3 -2.86 -7.94 9.27
C ASN A 3 -3.21 -6.97 10.42
N LYS A 4 -4.38 -6.34 10.35
CA LYS A 4 -4.83 -5.37 11.36
C LYS A 4 -4.81 -5.96 12.77
N THR A 5 -5.28 -7.19 12.95
CA THR A 5 -5.27 -7.94 14.22
C THR A 5 -3.87 -8.25 14.74
N GLU A 6 -2.91 -8.53 13.86
CA GLU A 6 -1.51 -8.74 14.24
C GLU A 6 -0.86 -7.44 14.71
N LEU A 7 -1.16 -6.31 14.05
CA LEU A 7 -0.64 -5.00 14.44
C LEU A 7 -1.26 -4.52 15.75
N GLU A 8 -2.56 -4.74 15.97
CA GLU A 8 -3.24 -4.35 17.21
C GLU A 8 -2.78 -5.15 18.44
N SER A 9 -2.26 -6.36 18.22
CA SER A 9 -1.75 -7.23 19.28
C SER A 9 -0.28 -6.96 19.65
N ARG A 10 0.42 -6.13 18.85
CA ARG A 10 1.83 -5.77 19.06
C ARG A 10 1.98 -4.61 20.03
N SER A 11 3.14 -4.56 20.67
CA SER A 11 3.49 -3.43 21.54
C SER A 11 3.72 -2.15 20.73
N LEU A 12 3.56 -0.99 21.40
CA LEU A 12 3.78 0.32 20.79
C LEU A 12 5.22 0.45 20.25
N ASP A 13 6.20 -0.12 20.94
CA ASP A 13 7.61 -0.11 20.52
C ASP A 13 7.85 -0.96 19.27
N GLU A 14 7.22 -2.13 19.16
CA GLU A 14 7.28 -2.95 17.95
C GLU A 14 6.61 -2.25 16.77
N LEU A 15 5.44 -1.63 16.99
CA LEU A 15 4.75 -0.85 15.95
C LEU A 15 5.59 0.32 15.46
N LYS A 16 6.28 1.02 16.38
CA LYS A 16 7.24 2.07 16.02
C LYS A 16 8.43 1.53 15.24
N ALA A 17 8.95 0.36 15.61
CA ALA A 17 10.07 -0.28 14.91
C ALA A 17 9.67 -0.67 13.48
N ILE A 18 8.51 -1.29 13.30
CA ILE A 18 7.95 -1.65 11.99
C ILE A 18 7.74 -0.39 11.15
N ALA A 19 7.11 0.63 11.72
CA ALA A 19 6.84 1.87 10.99
C ALA A 19 8.14 2.59 10.58
N LYS A 20 9.19 2.59 11.43
CA LYS A 20 10.53 3.08 11.04
C LYS A 20 11.12 2.25 9.91
N ALA A 21 11.03 0.93 9.95
CA ALA A 21 11.53 0.04 8.91
C ALA A 21 10.83 0.27 7.56
N LEU A 22 9.55 0.66 7.59
CA LEU A 22 8.77 1.06 6.40
C LEU A 22 9.07 2.48 5.91
N GLY A 23 9.93 3.24 6.60
CA GLY A 23 10.28 4.63 6.24
C GLY A 23 9.25 5.67 6.71
N LEU A 24 8.31 5.31 7.59
CA LEU A 24 7.36 6.26 8.17
C LEU A 24 8.07 7.13 9.21
N SER A 25 8.04 8.45 9.00
CA SER A 25 8.59 9.44 9.94
C SER A 25 7.49 10.04 10.83
N LYS A 26 7.88 10.68 11.94
CA LYS A 26 6.97 11.35 12.90
C LYS A 26 5.97 10.44 13.63
N ILE A 27 6.35 9.18 13.85
CA ILE A 27 5.60 8.15 14.60
C ILE A 27 5.85 8.16 16.11
N SER A 28 6.83 8.95 16.58
CA SER A 28 7.21 8.99 18.00
C SER A 28 6.10 9.50 18.92
N ARG A 29 5.26 10.42 18.42
CA ARG A 29 4.14 11.06 19.14
C ARG A 29 2.77 10.46 18.83
N LEU A 30 2.72 9.41 18.00
CA LEU A 30 1.46 8.79 17.59
C LEU A 30 1.04 7.70 18.57
N SER A 31 -0.26 7.55 18.72
CA SER A 31 -0.90 6.45 19.44
C SER A 31 -0.78 5.13 18.66
N ILE A 32 -1.03 4.02 19.35
CA ILE A 32 -1.02 2.67 18.76
C ILE A 32 -1.93 2.62 17.53
N GLN A 33 -3.18 3.08 17.66
CA GLN A 33 -4.15 3.06 16.56
C GLN A 33 -3.67 3.89 15.36
N GLU A 34 -3.15 5.10 15.59
CA GLU A 34 -2.63 5.93 14.51
C GLU A 34 -1.44 5.28 13.78
N ILE A 35 -0.54 4.60 14.51
CA ILE A 35 0.58 3.88 13.91
C ILE A 35 0.05 2.71 13.06
N VAL A 36 -0.89 1.92 13.59
CA VAL A 36 -1.52 0.81 12.84
C VAL A 36 -2.15 1.33 11.55
N TYR A 37 -2.95 2.40 11.61
CA TYR A 37 -3.60 2.97 10.43
C TYR A 37 -2.59 3.48 9.40
N LYS A 38 -1.48 4.11 9.83
CA LYS A 38 -0.44 4.56 8.89
C LYS A 38 0.30 3.41 8.22
N ILE A 39 0.55 2.31 8.93
CA ILE A 39 1.16 1.11 8.36
C ILE A 39 0.24 0.50 7.30
N LEU A 40 -1.06 0.38 7.61
CA LEU A 40 -2.05 -0.15 6.67
C LEU A 40 -2.20 0.74 5.43
N ASP A 41 -2.23 2.06 5.61
CA ASP A 41 -2.27 3.01 4.48
C ASP A 41 -1.02 2.90 3.60
N PHE A 42 0.17 2.80 4.20
CA PHE A 42 1.42 2.58 3.44
C PHE A 42 1.37 1.30 2.61
N GLN A 43 0.90 0.20 3.19
CA GLN A 43 0.76 -1.08 2.49
C GLN A 43 -0.26 -0.99 1.34
N ALA A 44 -1.40 -0.32 1.57
CA ALA A 44 -2.41 -0.13 0.54
C ALA A 44 -1.88 0.67 -0.65
N ARG A 45 -1.10 1.73 -0.39
CA ARG A 45 -0.43 2.53 -1.42
C ARG A 45 0.60 1.71 -2.20
N LYS A 46 1.46 0.96 -1.50
CA LYS A 46 2.45 0.07 -2.12
C LYS A 46 1.79 -0.98 -3.02
N ALA A 47 0.70 -1.59 -2.56
CA ALA A 47 -0.07 -2.55 -3.34
C ALA A 47 -0.75 -1.91 -4.57
N ALA A 48 -1.23 -0.67 -4.44
CA ALA A 48 -1.80 0.09 -5.55
C ALA A 48 -0.73 0.49 -6.59
N GLU A 49 0.46 0.90 -6.15
CA GLU A 49 1.61 1.18 -7.02
C GLU A 49 2.01 -0.07 -7.83
N GLU A 50 2.18 -1.23 -7.17
CA GLU A 50 2.48 -2.50 -7.84
C GLU A 50 1.37 -2.94 -8.83
N GLN A 51 0.11 -2.65 -8.55
CA GLN A 51 -0.98 -2.91 -9.50
C GLN A 51 -1.02 -1.93 -10.67
N SER A 52 -0.55 -0.69 -10.48
CA SER A 52 -0.49 0.30 -11.54
C SER A 52 0.63 0.02 -12.54
N GLU A 53 1.78 -0.50 -12.08
CA GLU A 53 2.87 -0.97 -12.95
C GLU A 53 2.49 -2.19 -13.79
N LYS A 54 1.59 -3.05 -13.30
CA LYS A 54 1.09 -4.21 -14.09
C LYS A 54 0.06 -3.85 -15.16
N LYS A 55 -0.50 -2.63 -15.18
CA LYS A 55 -1.53 -2.23 -16.16
C LYS A 55 -0.97 -1.57 -17.43
N THR A 56 0.34 -1.35 -17.52
CA THR A 56 0.99 -0.83 -18.73
C THR A 56 1.36 -1.92 -19.75
N GLU A 57 1.16 -3.21 -19.44
CA GLU A 57 1.19 -4.28 -20.43
C GLU A 57 -0.17 -4.36 -21.17
N THR A 58 -0.38 -3.37 -22.04
CA THR A 58 -1.19 -3.41 -23.27
C THR A 58 -2.55 -4.14 -23.25
N PRO A 59 -3.67 -3.42 -23.41
CA PRO A 59 -4.68 -3.83 -24.36
C PRO A 59 -4.31 -3.17 -25.69
N VAL A 60 -3.66 -3.92 -26.60
CA VAL A 60 -3.67 -3.55 -28.02
C VAL A 60 -5.13 -3.50 -28.43
N ARG A 61 -5.71 -2.29 -28.40
CA ARG A 61 -7.04 -2.03 -28.93
C ARG A 61 -6.94 -2.32 -30.41
N LYS A 62 -7.35 -3.53 -30.81
CA LYS A 62 -7.54 -3.90 -32.21
C LYS A 62 -8.44 -2.83 -32.81
N ALA A 63 -7.85 -1.95 -33.61
CA ALA A 63 -8.58 -0.96 -34.38
C ALA A 63 -9.63 -1.73 -35.17
N ARG A 64 -10.92 -1.45 -34.90
CA ARG A 64 -12.00 -2.00 -35.72
C ARG A 64 -11.70 -1.55 -37.14
N ALA A 65 -11.38 -2.51 -38.01
CA ALA A 65 -11.11 -2.24 -39.41
C ALA A 65 -12.35 -1.51 -39.95
N ARG A 66 -12.14 -0.24 -40.30
CA ARG A 66 -13.14 0.56 -40.99
C ARG A 66 -13.32 -0.09 -42.36
N ILE A 67 -14.33 -0.95 -42.48
CA ILE A 67 -14.83 -1.40 -43.77
C ILE A 67 -15.27 -0.12 -44.49
N LYS A 68 -14.52 0.24 -45.53
CA LYS A 68 -14.78 1.35 -46.45
C LYS A 68 -15.39 0.77 -47.72
N PRO A 69 -16.01 1.65 -48.52
CA PRO A 69 -17.44 1.95 -48.56
C PRO A 69 -18.26 0.88 -49.29
#